data_AF-A0A485KK40-F1
#
_entry.id   AF-A0A485KK40-F1
#
_cell.length_a   1.000
_cell.length_b   1.000
_cell.length_c   1.000
_cell.angle_alpha   90.00
_cell.angle_beta   90.00
_cell.angle_gamma   90.00
#
_symmetry.space_group_name_H-M   'P 1'
#
loop_
_entity.id
_entity.type
_entity.pdbx_description
1 polymer ?
#
loop_
_entity_poly.entity_id
_entity_poly.type
_entity_poly.pdbx_seq_one_letter_code
_entity_poly.pdbx_strand_id
1 'polypeptide(L)'
;MNELRGVARVMGMKYFRHLSKPELHQALQRQLQHAERAQARAAEPKLKGKGKKGQGIRRFWWRKSKKRSKDRAAEVQVVNTLDPIMLTELGQNTFRFVRPNGTVVLYNVDTLVQYILATGNFSEPETRIPFSDDILKQIDAEVKSSGLELASVFEAQQQKAKFEALKVKRDGLLGLERCAGEVVTEMLSIIEDEDSEEGEMRLVMEVFPSFADLFGQLKSNDFEYASQCHKHFVEYLHGPPNRPTVDESGLFEVVLDFMKQTAGKSSSKGFGA
;
A
#
# COMPACT_ATOMS: atom_id res chain seq x y z
N MET A 1 0.94 -33.05 14.21
CA MET A 1 1.04 -32.25 12.96
C MET A 1 1.55 -30.84 13.22
N ASN A 2 1.07 -30.18 14.29
CA ASN A 2 1.48 -28.81 14.63
C ASN A 2 2.96 -28.69 15.01
N GLU A 3 3.51 -29.68 15.70
CA GLU A 3 4.94 -29.74 16.05
C GLU A 3 5.85 -29.77 14.82
N LEU A 4 5.59 -30.66 13.85
CA LEU A 4 6.37 -30.76 12.59
C LEU A 4 6.30 -29.46 11.77
N ARG A 5 5.15 -28.79 11.79
CA ARG A 5 4.95 -27.49 11.12
C ARG A 5 5.69 -26.36 11.85
N GLY A 6 5.79 -26.43 13.17
CA GLY A 6 6.62 -25.54 13.98
C GLY A 6 8.10 -25.68 13.63
N VAL A 7 8.61 -26.92 13.58
CA VAL A 7 10.00 -27.22 13.20
C VAL A 7 10.30 -26.73 11.77
N ALA A 8 9.41 -26.99 10.81
CA ALA A 8 9.58 -26.52 9.44
C ALA A 8 9.65 -24.99 9.31
N ARG A 9 8.90 -24.26 10.17
CA ARG A 9 8.95 -22.79 10.24
C ARG A 9 10.30 -22.30 10.78
N VAL A 10 10.81 -22.92 11.84
CA VAL A 10 12.11 -22.58 12.43
C VAL A 10 13.26 -22.84 11.46
N MET A 11 13.19 -23.92 10.68
CA MET A 11 14.18 -24.21 9.63
C MET A 11 14.01 -23.39 8.34
N GLY A 12 13.06 -22.45 8.30
CA GLY A 12 12.87 -21.56 7.15
C GLY A 12 12.36 -22.24 5.88
N MET A 13 11.73 -23.41 6.00
CA MET A 13 11.18 -24.13 4.85
C MET A 13 10.01 -23.34 4.24
N LYS A 14 9.99 -23.20 2.91
CA LYS A 14 8.85 -22.62 2.17
C LYS A 14 7.90 -23.73 1.73
N TYR A 15 6.59 -23.46 1.73
CA TYR A 15 5.52 -24.35 1.22
C TYR A 15 5.25 -25.66 1.99
N PHE A 16 5.54 -25.75 3.29
CA PHE A 16 5.30 -26.96 4.09
C PHE A 16 3.85 -27.16 4.58
N ARG A 17 2.97 -26.16 4.40
CA ARG A 17 1.58 -26.19 4.92
C ARG A 17 0.67 -27.16 4.15
N HIS A 18 1.03 -27.53 2.93
CA HIS A 18 0.26 -28.42 2.06
C HIS A 18 0.76 -29.87 2.08
N LEU A 19 1.88 -30.14 2.76
CA LEU A 19 2.47 -31.47 2.84
C LEU A 19 1.73 -32.35 3.84
N SER A 20 1.53 -33.62 3.47
CA SER A 20 1.04 -34.65 4.37
C SER A 20 2.09 -34.94 5.47
N LYS A 21 1.66 -35.54 6.58
CA LYS A 21 2.56 -35.90 7.70
C LYS A 21 3.84 -36.65 7.27
N PRO A 22 3.78 -37.71 6.42
CA PRO A 22 4.97 -38.44 6.02
C PRO A 22 5.90 -37.61 5.12
N GLU A 23 5.34 -36.82 4.20
CA GLU A 23 6.12 -35.97 3.29
C GLU A 23 6.86 -34.86 4.04
N LEU A 24 6.20 -34.26 5.02
CA LEU A 24 6.80 -33.24 5.87
C LEU A 24 7.95 -33.81 6.69
N HIS A 25 7.80 -35.02 7.23
CA HIS A 25 8.85 -35.69 7.99
C HIS A 25 10.07 -36.02 7.12
N GLN A 26 9.86 -36.52 5.90
CA GLN A 26 10.94 -36.81 4.95
C GLN A 26 11.67 -35.53 4.50
N ALA A 27 10.92 -34.44 4.27
CA ALA A 27 11.50 -33.15 3.88
C ALA A 27 12.35 -32.53 5.00
N LEU A 28 11.91 -32.64 6.25
CA LEU A 28 12.67 -32.22 7.44
C LEU A 28 13.99 -33.01 7.58
N GLN A 29 13.95 -34.34 7.42
CA GLN A 29 15.15 -35.18 7.48
C GLN A 29 16.18 -34.80 6.41
N ARG A 30 15.76 -34.51 5.18
CA ARG A 30 16.66 -34.07 4.10
C ARG A 30 17.34 -32.74 4.44
N GLN A 31 16.58 -31.78 4.97
CA GLN A 31 17.11 -30.49 5.40
C GLN A 31 18.16 -30.62 6.51
N LEU A 32 17.91 -31.47 7.51
CA LEU A 32 18.86 -31.74 8.58
C LEU A 32 20.17 -32.35 8.05
N GLN A 33 20.08 -33.33 7.16
CA GLN A 33 21.27 -33.92 6.52
C GLN A 33 22.09 -32.88 5.71
N HIS A 34 21.42 -31.93 5.07
CA HIS A 34 22.10 -30.84 4.37
C HIS A 34 22.80 -29.87 5.34
N ALA A 35 22.15 -29.54 6.46
CA ALA A 35 22.73 -28.70 7.51
C ALA A 35 23.95 -29.36 8.17
N GLU A 36 23.86 -30.65 8.51
CA GLU A 36 24.97 -31.42 9.07
C GLU A 36 26.16 -31.49 8.11
N ARG A 37 25.93 -31.72 6.82
CA ARG A 37 26.99 -31.71 5.80
C ARG A 37 27.65 -30.35 5.63
N ALA A 38 26.87 -29.27 5.75
CA ALA A 38 27.41 -27.91 5.69
C ALA A 38 28.25 -27.58 6.93
N GLN A 39 27.81 -28.01 8.11
CA GLN A 39 28.56 -27.84 9.37
C GLN A 39 29.84 -28.69 9.38
N ALA A 40 29.80 -29.93 8.91
CA ALA A 40 30.98 -30.78 8.76
C ALA A 40 32.04 -30.16 7.84
N ARG A 41 31.61 -29.56 6.71
CA ARG A 41 32.50 -28.81 5.81
C ARG A 41 33.07 -27.53 6.40
N ALA A 42 32.36 -26.90 7.34
CA ALA A 42 32.84 -25.71 8.04
C ALA A 42 33.80 -26.05 9.20
N ALA A 43 33.72 -27.25 9.75
CA ALA A 43 34.54 -27.74 10.85
C ALA A 43 35.90 -28.32 10.41
N GLU A 44 36.14 -28.53 9.11
CA GLU A 44 37.46 -28.96 8.62
C GLU A 44 38.50 -27.82 8.71
N PRO A 45 39.63 -28.02 9.40
CA PRO A 45 40.66 -27.00 9.53
C PRO A 45 41.36 -26.78 8.17
N LYS A 46 41.29 -25.54 7.67
CA LYS A 46 42.03 -25.11 6.47
C LYS A 46 43.53 -25.18 6.72
N LEU A 47 44.17 -26.26 6.27
CA LEU A 47 45.63 -26.39 6.23
C LEU A 47 46.23 -25.31 5.31
N LYS A 48 46.95 -24.36 5.92
CA LYS A 48 47.84 -23.43 5.21
C LYS A 48 49.12 -24.17 4.81
N GLY A 49 49.32 -24.45 3.52
CA GLY A 49 50.56 -25.04 3.01
C GLY A 49 50.72 -24.88 1.50
N LYS A 50 51.82 -24.26 1.08
CA LYS A 50 52.18 -23.80 -0.26
C LYS A 50 52.17 -24.87 -1.38
N GLY A 51 51.44 -24.57 -2.46
CA GLY A 51 51.96 -24.53 -3.85
C GLY A 51 52.13 -25.84 -4.64
N LYS A 52 51.27 -26.04 -5.66
CA LYS A 52 51.67 -26.12 -7.09
C LYS A 52 50.46 -26.29 -8.02
N LYS A 53 50.44 -25.42 -9.03
CA LYS A 53 49.93 -25.56 -10.41
C LYS A 53 48.51 -26.12 -10.63
N GLY A 54 47.67 -25.23 -11.17
CA GLY A 54 46.71 -25.58 -12.21
C GLY A 54 45.26 -25.46 -11.82
N GLN A 55 44.67 -24.27 -11.98
CA GLN A 55 43.47 -24.06 -12.80
C GLN A 55 42.90 -22.65 -12.54
N GLY A 56 42.92 -21.85 -13.60
CA GLY A 56 41.81 -20.95 -13.90
C GLY A 56 41.63 -19.70 -13.05
N ILE A 57 42.63 -18.82 -13.02
CA ILE A 57 42.37 -17.38 -12.88
C ILE A 57 41.45 -17.00 -14.05
N ARG A 58 40.14 -16.85 -13.79
CA ARG A 58 39.22 -16.17 -14.71
C ARG A 58 39.54 -14.68 -14.66
N ARG A 59 40.56 -14.35 -15.44
CA ARG A 59 40.97 -13.01 -15.83
C ARG A 59 39.75 -12.25 -16.33
N PHE A 60 39.61 -11.05 -15.76
CA PHE A 60 38.95 -9.89 -16.35
C PHE A 60 39.09 -9.91 -17.86
N TRP A 61 38.00 -10.21 -18.55
CA TRP A 61 37.92 -10.19 -20.00
C TRP A 61 37.48 -8.81 -20.45
N TRP A 62 38.43 -7.86 -20.43
CA TRP A 62 38.46 -6.78 -21.41
C TRP A 62 38.81 -7.41 -22.76
N ARG A 63 37.89 -8.20 -23.32
CA ARG A 63 37.96 -8.53 -24.74
C ARG A 63 37.47 -7.29 -25.45
N LYS A 64 38.41 -6.62 -26.12
CA LYS A 64 38.14 -5.83 -27.31
C LYS A 64 37.33 -6.72 -28.28
N SER A 65 36.01 -6.65 -28.16
CA SER A 65 35.11 -7.19 -29.18
C SER A 65 35.17 -6.22 -30.33
N LYS A 66 35.73 -6.69 -31.44
CA LYS A 66 35.74 -5.98 -32.70
C LYS A 66 34.32 -5.50 -33.01
N LYS A 67 34.23 -4.20 -33.29
CA LYS A 67 33.18 -3.52 -34.03
C LYS A 67 32.53 -4.46 -35.05
N ARG A 68 31.35 -4.98 -34.71
CA ARG A 68 30.35 -5.42 -35.70
C ARG A 68 29.15 -4.54 -35.44
N SER A 69 29.08 -3.45 -36.21
CA SER A 69 27.86 -2.71 -36.43
C SER A 69 26.81 -3.70 -36.92
N LYS A 70 25.83 -3.97 -36.08
CA LYS A 70 24.54 -4.41 -36.56
C LYS A 70 23.53 -3.74 -35.64
N ASP A 71 23.06 -2.60 -36.10
CA ASP A 71 21.85 -1.95 -35.65
C ASP A 71 20.71 -2.97 -35.70
N ARG A 72 20.59 -3.77 -34.64
CA ARG A 72 19.30 -4.26 -34.20
C ARG A 72 18.90 -3.24 -33.16
N ALA A 73 18.13 -2.25 -33.57
CA ALA A 73 17.29 -1.51 -32.64
C ALA A 73 16.60 -2.59 -31.78
N ALA A 74 16.99 -2.70 -30.52
CA ALA A 74 16.28 -3.54 -29.58
C ALA A 74 14.86 -3.01 -29.62
N GLU A 75 13.94 -3.81 -30.15
CA GLU A 75 12.55 -3.44 -30.31
C GLU A 75 12.06 -3.03 -28.93
N VAL A 76 11.78 -1.74 -28.78
CA VAL A 76 11.41 -1.16 -27.50
C VAL A 76 10.06 -1.76 -27.16
N GLN A 77 10.04 -2.75 -26.27
CA GLN A 77 8.82 -3.40 -25.87
C GLN A 77 8.05 -2.44 -24.96
N VAL A 78 7.14 -1.68 -25.57
CA VAL A 78 6.14 -0.89 -24.86
C VAL A 78 5.14 -1.87 -24.26
N VAL A 79 4.99 -1.82 -22.94
CA VAL A 79 4.22 -2.83 -22.20
C VAL A 79 2.73 -2.50 -22.16
N ASN A 80 2.38 -1.21 -22.18
CA ASN A 80 1.03 -0.75 -21.88
C ASN A 80 0.39 0.01 -23.05
N THR A 81 -0.91 -0.19 -23.20
CA THR A 81 -1.78 0.54 -24.14
C THR A 81 -2.62 1.62 -23.46
N LEU A 82 -2.81 1.51 -22.15
CA LEU A 82 -3.53 2.46 -21.30
C LEU A 82 -2.57 3.12 -20.31
N ASP A 83 -2.91 4.32 -19.86
CA ASP A 83 -2.23 5.00 -18.77
C ASP A 83 -2.38 4.18 -17.47
N PRO A 84 -1.27 3.75 -16.84
CA PRO A 84 -1.31 2.97 -15.61
C PRO A 84 -1.97 3.67 -14.43
N ILE A 85 -2.03 5.01 -14.41
CA ILE A 85 -2.55 5.76 -13.27
C ILE A 85 -4.07 5.85 -13.31
N MET A 86 -4.61 6.37 -14.41
CA MET A 86 -6.06 6.61 -14.56
C MET A 86 -6.77 5.48 -15.32
N LEU A 87 -6.05 4.49 -15.85
CA LEU A 87 -6.58 3.40 -16.69
C LEU A 87 -7.34 3.90 -17.93
N THR A 88 -6.95 5.07 -18.44
CA THR A 88 -7.51 5.71 -19.64
C THR A 88 -6.60 5.53 -20.85
N GLU A 89 -7.10 5.82 -22.05
CA GLU A 89 -6.29 5.76 -23.26
C GLU A 89 -5.11 6.75 -23.19
N LEU A 90 -3.99 6.37 -23.81
CA LEU A 90 -2.84 7.26 -23.92
C LEU A 90 -3.18 8.44 -24.84
N GLY A 91 -3.00 9.65 -24.32
CA GLY A 91 -3.31 10.90 -25.00
C GLY A 91 -2.21 11.34 -25.97
N GLN A 92 -2.28 12.61 -26.39
CA GLN A 92 -1.26 13.22 -27.27
C GLN A 92 0.07 13.47 -26.56
N ASN A 93 0.02 13.75 -25.26
CA ASN A 93 1.18 14.12 -24.46
C ASN A 93 1.56 12.95 -23.54
N THR A 94 2.54 12.16 -23.96
CA THR A 94 2.97 10.96 -23.22
C THR A 94 4.43 11.04 -22.79
N PHE A 95 4.70 10.71 -21.53
CA PHE A 95 6.05 10.55 -20.99
C PHE A 95 6.51 9.09 -21.11
N ARG A 96 7.75 8.90 -21.58
CA ARG A 96 8.36 7.58 -21.77
C ARG A 96 9.35 7.27 -20.65
N PHE A 97 9.02 6.29 -19.81
CA PHE A 97 9.93 5.76 -18.79
C PHE A 97 10.54 4.42 -19.21
N VAL A 98 11.87 4.30 -19.09
CA VAL A 98 12.59 3.05 -19.37
C VAL A 98 13.02 2.40 -18.06
N ARG A 99 12.52 1.19 -17.81
CA ARG A 99 12.86 0.43 -16.59
C ARG A 99 14.22 -0.26 -16.71
N PRO A 100 14.86 -0.64 -15.59
CA PRO A 100 16.16 -1.32 -15.59
C PRO A 100 16.19 -2.67 -16.34
N ASN A 101 15.05 -3.33 -16.46
CA ASN A 101 14.86 -4.57 -17.23
C ASN A 101 14.72 -4.32 -18.75
N GLY A 102 14.74 -3.06 -19.20
CA GLY A 102 14.60 -2.66 -20.60
C GLY A 102 13.16 -2.50 -21.09
N THR A 103 12.15 -2.78 -20.25
CA THR A 103 10.75 -2.54 -20.62
C THR A 103 10.41 -1.06 -20.56
N VAL A 104 9.56 -0.59 -21.48
CA VAL A 104 9.15 0.80 -21.55
C VAL A 104 7.70 0.95 -21.19
N VAL A 105 7.41 1.95 -20.36
CA VAL A 105 6.06 2.32 -19.95
C VAL A 105 5.80 3.75 -20.34
N LEU A 106 4.62 3.96 -20.91
CA LEU A 106 4.11 5.26 -21.31
C LEU A 106 3.10 5.75 -20.27
N TYR A 107 3.19 7.02 -19.91
CA TYR A 107 2.25 7.68 -19.02
C TYR A 107 1.69 8.91 -19.71
N ASN A 108 0.44 9.28 -19.42
CA ASN A 108 -0.02 10.61 -19.77
C ASN A 108 0.70 11.62 -18.85
N VAL A 109 1.24 12.69 -19.44
CA VAL A 109 2.09 13.65 -18.71
C VAL A 109 1.30 14.35 -17.59
N ASP A 110 0.05 14.69 -17.88
CA ASP A 110 -0.87 15.35 -16.95
C ASP A 110 -1.16 14.47 -15.72
N THR A 111 -1.54 13.22 -15.92
CA THR A 111 -1.88 12.29 -14.84
C THR A 111 -0.66 11.94 -13.99
N LEU A 112 0.51 11.76 -14.62
CA LEU A 112 1.76 11.48 -13.93
C LEU A 112 2.17 12.63 -13.00
N VAL A 113 2.11 13.86 -13.51
CA VAL A 113 2.49 15.05 -12.73
C VAL A 113 1.48 15.30 -11.60
N GLN A 114 0.18 15.22 -11.89
CA GLN A 114 -0.85 15.35 -10.86
C GLN A 114 -0.69 14.30 -9.76
N TYR A 115 -0.40 13.05 -10.12
CA TYR A 115 -0.15 12.00 -9.16
C TYR A 115 1.08 12.30 -8.27
N ILE A 116 2.21 12.68 -8.88
CA ILE A 116 3.44 12.99 -8.12
C ILE A 116 3.20 14.14 -7.16
N LEU A 117 2.54 15.22 -7.61
CA LEU A 117 2.25 16.39 -6.79
C LEU A 117 1.20 16.14 -5.71
N ALA A 118 0.16 15.36 -6.00
CA ALA A 118 -0.89 15.03 -5.03
C ALA A 118 -0.38 14.07 -3.95
N THR A 119 0.45 13.09 -4.33
CA THR A 119 0.93 12.06 -3.40
C THR A 119 2.26 12.40 -2.73
N GLY A 120 3.04 13.30 -3.33
CA GLY A 120 4.42 13.57 -2.92
C GLY A 120 5.37 12.39 -3.17
N ASN A 121 4.98 11.42 -4.02
CA ASN A 121 5.78 10.25 -4.31
C ASN A 121 6.55 10.44 -5.63
N PHE A 122 7.84 10.75 -5.51
CA PHE A 122 8.76 10.95 -6.64
C PHE A 122 9.34 9.64 -7.19
N SER A 123 8.52 8.58 -7.21
CA SER A 123 8.88 7.27 -7.72
C SER A 123 7.87 6.83 -8.76
N GLU A 124 8.31 5.96 -9.66
CA GLU A 124 7.46 5.42 -10.71
C GLU A 124 6.26 4.67 -10.12
N PRO A 125 5.01 4.94 -10.58
CA PRO A 125 3.81 4.47 -9.88
C PRO A 125 3.68 2.95 -9.74
N GLU A 126 4.05 2.17 -10.75
CA GLU A 126 3.87 0.71 -10.74
C GLU A 126 5.00 -0.02 -9.99
N THR A 127 6.25 0.29 -10.33
CA THR A 127 7.46 -0.38 -9.87
C THR A 127 8.09 0.25 -8.64
N ARG A 128 7.66 1.47 -8.29
CA ARG A 128 8.19 2.26 -7.18
C ARG A 128 9.69 2.54 -7.28
N ILE A 129 10.23 2.53 -8.50
CA ILE A 129 11.61 2.90 -8.77
C ILE A 129 11.71 4.43 -8.62
N PRO A 130 12.60 4.97 -7.78
CA PRO A 130 12.72 6.41 -7.60
C PRO A 130 13.16 7.08 -8.91
N PHE A 131 12.51 8.18 -9.27
CA PHE A 131 12.94 8.98 -10.41
C PHE A 131 14.24 9.71 -10.06
N SER A 132 15.18 9.73 -11.01
CA SER A 132 16.35 10.60 -10.89
C SER A 132 15.97 12.06 -11.17
N ASP A 133 16.78 12.97 -10.67
CA ASP A 133 16.64 14.41 -10.90
C ASP A 133 16.58 14.76 -12.39
N ASP A 134 17.33 14.04 -13.22
CA ASP A 134 17.33 14.23 -14.68
C ASP A 134 15.98 13.83 -15.30
N ILE A 135 15.36 12.77 -14.80
CA ILE A 135 14.04 12.31 -15.26
C ILE A 135 12.96 13.30 -14.84
N LEU A 136 13.02 13.83 -13.62
CA LEU A 136 12.05 14.82 -13.15
C LEU A 136 12.13 16.12 -13.96
N LYS A 137 13.35 16.55 -14.32
CA LYS A 137 13.54 17.68 -15.25
C LYS A 137 13.01 17.40 -16.66
N GLN A 138 13.12 16.16 -17.14
CA GLN A 138 12.53 15.75 -18.42
C GLN A 138 11.00 15.82 -18.37
N ILE A 139 10.39 15.33 -17.30
CA ILE A 139 8.94 15.43 -17.09
C ILE A 139 8.51 16.91 -17.12
N ASP A 140 9.20 17.80 -16.40
CA ASP A 140 8.90 19.24 -16.41
C ASP A 140 9.08 19.89 -17.80
N ALA A 141 10.06 19.42 -18.59
CA ALA A 141 10.25 19.89 -19.96
C ALA A 141 9.09 19.45 -20.87
N GLU A 142 8.60 18.22 -20.70
CA GLU A 142 7.46 17.69 -21.46
C GLU A 142 6.15 18.38 -21.08
N VAL A 143 5.95 18.73 -19.80
CA VAL A 143 4.81 19.56 -19.35
C VAL A 143 4.82 20.91 -20.06
N LYS A 144 5.98 21.58 -20.11
CA LYS A 144 6.14 22.88 -20.77
C LYS A 144 5.93 22.78 -22.28
N SER A 145 6.42 21.72 -22.93
CA SER A 145 6.18 21.53 -24.37
C SER A 145 4.73 21.22 -24.68
N SER A 146 4.02 20.59 -23.74
CA SER A 146 2.59 20.25 -23.84
C SER A 146 1.65 21.43 -23.58
N GLY A 147 2.18 22.58 -23.13
CA GLY A 147 1.38 23.76 -22.78
C GLY A 147 0.51 23.57 -21.53
N LEU A 148 0.82 22.60 -20.67
CA LEU A 148 0.09 22.35 -19.43
C LEU A 148 0.59 23.28 -18.32
N GLU A 149 -0.33 23.97 -17.64
CA GLU A 149 -0.02 24.85 -16.49
C GLU A 149 0.07 24.06 -15.18
N LEU A 150 0.96 23.06 -15.12
CA LEU A 150 1.20 22.24 -13.93
C LEU A 150 2.47 22.69 -13.20
N ALA A 151 2.50 22.52 -11.88
CA ALA A 151 3.66 22.85 -11.06
C ALA A 151 4.83 21.89 -11.33
N SER A 152 6.06 22.36 -11.09
CA SER A 152 7.27 21.57 -11.34
C SER A 152 7.39 20.40 -10.36
N VAL A 153 7.56 19.19 -10.89
CA VAL A 153 7.82 18.00 -10.07
C VAL A 153 9.25 17.99 -9.51
N PHE A 154 10.21 18.59 -10.22
CA PHE A 154 11.59 18.72 -9.74
C PHE A 154 11.68 19.68 -8.54
N GLU A 155 11.03 20.84 -8.60
CA GLU A 155 10.98 21.78 -7.48
C GLU A 155 10.23 21.18 -6.27
N ALA A 156 9.14 20.44 -6.53
CA ALA A 156 8.41 19.72 -5.48
C ALA A 156 9.29 18.68 -4.78
N GLN A 157 10.18 17.98 -5.51
CA GLN A 157 11.11 17.02 -4.93
C GLN A 157 12.09 17.66 -3.94
N GLN A 158 12.53 18.90 -4.20
CA GLN A 158 13.39 19.64 -3.26
C GLN A 158 12.66 19.95 -1.95
N GLN A 159 11.32 20.02 -1.98
CA GLN A 159 10.48 20.23 -0.81
C GLN A 159 9.95 18.91 -0.20
N LYS A 160 10.68 17.79 -0.38
CA LYS A 160 10.25 16.46 0.08
C LYS A 160 9.77 16.41 1.53
N ALA A 161 10.42 17.13 2.44
CA ALA A 161 10.03 17.17 3.85
C ALA A 161 8.60 17.70 4.07
N LYS A 162 8.16 18.66 3.26
CA LYS A 162 6.78 19.18 3.29
C LYS A 162 5.78 18.10 2.88
N PHE A 163 6.08 17.35 1.83
CA PHE A 163 5.24 16.25 1.36
C PHE A 163 5.21 15.08 2.35
N GLU A 164 6.32 14.78 3.01
CA GLU A 164 6.36 13.77 4.08
C GLU A 164 5.47 14.18 5.27
N ALA A 165 5.50 15.45 5.69
CA ALA A 165 4.62 15.95 6.74
C ALA A 165 3.13 15.88 6.33
N LEU A 166 2.81 16.27 5.10
CA LEU A 166 1.45 16.15 4.56
C LEU A 166 0.99 14.69 4.48
N LYS A 167 1.89 13.78 4.08
CA LYS A 167 1.61 12.34 4.05
C LYS A 167 1.29 11.81 5.45
N VAL A 168 2.09 12.18 6.45
CA VAL A 168 1.83 11.78 7.85
C VAL A 168 0.46 12.28 8.30
N LYS A 169 0.10 13.54 8.00
CA LYS A 169 -1.23 14.08 8.30
C LYS A 169 -2.34 13.26 7.62
N ARG A 170 -2.21 13.00 6.32
CA ARG A 170 -3.19 12.23 5.54
C ARG A 170 -3.34 10.80 6.06
N ASP A 171 -2.22 10.12 6.32
CA ASP A 171 -2.22 8.75 6.81
C ASP A 171 -2.82 8.69 8.24
N GLY A 172 -2.63 9.74 9.05
CA GLY A 172 -3.31 9.90 10.34
C GLY A 172 -4.83 10.09 10.22
N LEU A 173 -5.30 10.92 9.28
CA LEU A 173 -6.74 11.08 9.01
C LEU A 173 -7.39 9.80 8.52
N LEU A 174 -6.70 9.06 7.65
CA LEU A 174 -7.13 7.75 7.19
C LEU A 174 -7.18 6.73 8.36
N GLY A 175 -6.25 6.83 9.31
CA GLY A 175 -6.29 6.03 10.53
C GLY A 175 -7.53 6.32 11.37
N LEU A 176 -7.85 7.60 11.60
CA LEU A 176 -9.05 8.02 12.33
C LEU A 176 -10.34 7.57 11.64
N GLU A 177 -10.42 7.72 10.32
CA GLU A 177 -11.56 7.25 9.52
C GLU A 177 -11.78 5.75 9.66
N ARG A 178 -10.73 4.94 9.61
CA ARG A 178 -10.82 3.49 9.82
C ARG A 178 -11.31 3.13 11.21
N CYS A 179 -10.75 3.74 12.25
CA CYS A 179 -11.19 3.51 13.62
C CYS A 179 -12.67 3.90 13.80
N ALA A 180 -13.09 5.04 13.24
CA ALA A 180 -14.49 5.45 13.29
C ALA A 180 -15.40 4.45 12.54
N GLY A 181 -14.95 3.94 11.39
CA GLY A 181 -15.66 2.92 10.61
C GLY A 181 -15.81 1.59 11.35
N GLU A 182 -14.82 1.19 12.16
CA GLU A 182 -14.92 0.02 13.04
C GLU A 182 -16.03 0.21 14.08
N VAL A 183 -16.11 1.39 14.70
CA VAL A 183 -17.19 1.72 15.66
C VAL A 183 -18.56 1.76 14.98
N VAL A 184 -18.65 2.26 13.74
CA VAL A 184 -19.90 2.21 12.95
C VAL A 184 -20.31 0.76 12.64
N THR A 185 -19.33 -0.13 12.42
CA THR A 185 -19.61 -1.57 12.24
C THR A 185 -20.16 -2.18 13.53
N GLU A 186 -19.69 -1.73 14.69
CA GLU A 186 -20.24 -2.15 15.98
C GLU A 186 -21.67 -1.63 16.20
N MET A 187 -21.95 -0.37 15.82
CA MET A 187 -23.33 0.14 15.83
C MET A 187 -24.26 -0.75 14.99
N LEU A 188 -23.84 -1.13 13.79
CA LEU A 188 -24.60 -2.01 12.91
C LEU A 188 -24.84 -3.38 13.56
N SER A 189 -23.81 -3.96 14.19
CA SER A 189 -23.95 -5.23 14.88
C SER A 189 -24.94 -5.17 16.05
N ILE A 190 -25.06 -4.02 16.73
CA ILE A 190 -26.03 -3.83 17.82
C ILE A 190 -27.44 -3.67 17.24
N ILE A 191 -27.59 -2.94 16.13
CA ILE A 191 -28.87 -2.78 15.43
C ILE A 191 -29.45 -4.14 15.04
N GLU A 192 -28.60 -5.01 14.49
CA GLU A 192 -28.97 -6.35 14.00
C GLU A 192 -29.08 -7.41 15.12
N ASP A 193 -28.80 -7.07 16.38
CA ASP A 193 -28.95 -7.97 17.53
C ASP A 193 -30.39 -7.94 18.07
N GLU A 194 -30.84 -9.03 18.70
CA GLU A 194 -32.20 -9.16 19.27
C GLU A 194 -32.31 -8.55 20.67
N ASP A 195 -31.19 -8.35 21.39
CA ASP A 195 -31.17 -7.82 22.76
C ASP A 195 -31.09 -6.29 22.78
N SER A 196 -32.25 -5.64 22.80
CA SER A 196 -32.36 -4.17 22.81
C SER A 196 -31.80 -3.53 24.08
N GLU A 197 -31.98 -4.14 25.26
CA GLU A 197 -31.57 -3.53 26.54
C GLU A 197 -30.04 -3.52 26.67
N GLU A 198 -29.38 -4.63 26.36
CA GLU A 198 -27.91 -4.70 26.29
C GLU A 198 -27.37 -3.78 25.19
N GLY A 199 -28.05 -3.74 24.04
CA GLY A 199 -27.72 -2.86 22.92
C GLY A 199 -27.72 -1.39 23.30
N GLU A 200 -28.77 -0.90 23.96
CA GLU A 200 -28.85 0.49 24.44
C GLU A 200 -27.72 0.83 25.42
N MET A 201 -27.45 -0.05 26.38
CA MET A 201 -26.39 0.15 27.36
C MET A 201 -25.03 0.28 26.67
N ARG A 202 -24.72 -0.63 25.74
CA ARG A 202 -23.45 -0.60 24.98
C ARG A 202 -23.34 0.65 24.10
N LEU A 203 -24.42 1.04 23.43
CA LEU A 203 -24.44 2.26 22.61
C LEU A 203 -24.07 3.49 23.44
N VAL A 204 -24.72 3.67 24.58
CA VAL A 204 -24.54 4.86 25.42
C VAL A 204 -23.19 4.87 26.15
N MET A 205 -22.76 3.71 26.67
CA MET A 205 -21.57 3.64 27.51
C MET A 205 -20.26 3.55 26.73
N GLU A 206 -20.27 2.93 25.54
CA GLU A 206 -19.04 2.57 24.83
C GLU A 206 -19.01 3.13 23.41
N VAL A 207 -20.03 2.81 22.60
CA VAL A 207 -19.98 3.03 21.14
C VAL A 207 -20.15 4.50 20.77
N PHE A 208 -21.18 5.19 21.30
CA PHE A 208 -21.42 6.60 21.00
C PHE A 208 -20.29 7.52 21.48
N PRO A 209 -19.77 7.39 22.73
CA PRO A 209 -18.63 8.21 23.16
C PRO A 209 -17.39 7.98 22.29
N SER A 210 -17.08 6.73 21.95
CA SER A 210 -15.94 6.37 21.11
C SER A 210 -16.05 6.98 19.71
N PHE A 211 -17.21 6.85 19.06
CA PHE A 211 -17.44 7.46 17.75
C PHE A 211 -17.36 8.99 17.81
N ALA A 212 -17.99 9.62 18.81
CA ALA A 212 -18.01 11.08 18.93
C ALA A 212 -16.60 11.66 19.08
N ASP A 213 -15.71 11.01 19.83
CA ASP A 213 -14.31 11.41 19.96
C ASP A 213 -13.55 11.25 18.63
N LEU A 214 -13.57 10.05 18.04
CA LEU A 214 -12.86 9.76 16.78
C LEU A 214 -13.32 10.66 15.64
N PHE A 215 -14.64 10.79 15.46
CA PHE A 215 -15.24 11.64 14.43
C PHE A 215 -15.02 13.13 14.73
N GLY A 216 -15.03 13.53 16.01
CA GLY A 216 -14.70 14.89 16.45
C GLY A 216 -13.25 15.27 16.09
N GLN A 217 -12.30 14.36 16.30
CA GLN A 217 -10.91 14.54 15.89
C GLN A 217 -10.77 14.64 14.37
N LEU A 218 -11.46 13.77 13.62
CA LEU A 218 -11.46 13.79 12.16
C LEU A 218 -11.96 15.16 11.63
N LYS A 219 -13.12 15.59 12.11
CA LYS A 219 -13.78 16.84 11.74
C LYS A 219 -12.96 18.08 12.11
N SER A 220 -12.26 18.05 13.24
CA SER A 220 -11.40 19.16 13.68
C SER A 220 -10.16 19.34 12.80
N ASN A 221 -9.68 18.26 12.17
CA ASN A 221 -8.49 18.31 11.31
C ASN A 221 -8.81 18.54 9.83
N ASP A 222 -9.95 18.00 9.36
CA ASP A 222 -10.46 18.15 8.01
C ASP A 222 -11.99 17.98 7.97
N PHE A 223 -12.70 19.11 7.93
CA PHE A 223 -14.17 19.12 7.96
C PHE A 223 -14.79 18.53 6.69
N GLU A 224 -14.18 18.78 5.52
CA GLU A 224 -14.73 18.32 4.24
C GLU A 224 -14.57 16.81 4.11
N TYR A 225 -13.38 16.29 4.42
CA TYR A 225 -13.13 14.85 4.45
C TYR A 225 -14.03 14.15 5.48
N ALA A 226 -14.19 14.72 6.68
CA ALA A 226 -15.09 14.18 7.70
C ALA A 226 -16.55 14.12 7.22
N SER A 227 -17.02 15.16 6.50
CA SER A 227 -18.37 15.18 5.94
C SER A 227 -18.58 14.08 4.88
N GLN A 228 -17.57 13.78 4.07
CA GLN A 228 -17.62 12.69 3.10
C GLN A 228 -17.64 11.33 3.80
N CYS A 229 -16.79 11.14 4.81
CA CYS A 229 -16.76 9.92 5.62
C CYS A 229 -18.10 9.68 6.32
N HIS A 230 -18.68 10.73 6.92
CA HIS A 230 -19.99 10.65 7.58
C HIS A 230 -21.09 10.18 6.65
N LYS A 231 -21.13 10.73 5.43
CA LYS A 231 -22.08 10.30 4.40
C LYS A 231 -21.93 8.80 4.13
N HIS A 232 -20.70 8.31 3.95
CA HIS A 232 -20.44 6.88 3.75
C HIS A 232 -20.84 6.03 4.96
N PHE A 233 -20.61 6.49 6.19
CA PHE A 233 -21.01 5.77 7.40
C PHE A 233 -22.54 5.63 7.50
N VAL A 234 -23.28 6.70 7.20
CA VAL A 234 -24.75 6.67 7.19
C VAL A 234 -25.27 5.77 6.07
N GLU A 235 -24.71 5.87 4.85
CA GLU A 235 -25.07 4.97 3.74
C GLU A 235 -24.77 3.50 4.07
N TYR A 236 -23.65 3.23 4.76
CA TYR A 236 -23.29 1.89 5.22
C TYR A 236 -24.30 1.35 6.25
N LEU A 237 -24.73 2.18 7.21
CA LEU A 237 -25.75 1.80 8.19
C LEU A 237 -27.10 1.50 7.55
N HIS A 238 -27.49 2.21 6.49
CA HIS A 238 -28.73 1.90 5.76
C HIS A 238 -28.67 0.58 4.98
N GLY A 239 -27.47 0.17 4.55
CA GLY A 239 -27.28 -0.96 3.66
C GLY A 239 -27.74 -0.67 2.23
N PRO A 240 -27.48 -1.60 1.28
CA PRO A 240 -27.89 -1.43 -0.11
C PRO A 240 -29.42 -1.47 -0.28
N PRO A 241 -30.01 -0.79 -1.29
CA PRO A 241 -31.46 -0.77 -1.51
C PRO A 241 -32.11 -2.16 -1.66
N ASN A 242 -31.37 -3.14 -2.17
CA ASN A 242 -31.86 -4.51 -2.37
C ASN A 242 -31.79 -5.37 -1.09
N ARG A 243 -31.03 -4.94 -0.08
CA ARG A 243 -30.86 -5.62 1.19
C ARG A 243 -30.57 -4.55 2.26
N PRO A 244 -31.61 -3.81 2.69
CA PRO A 244 -31.44 -2.84 3.77
C PRO A 244 -31.07 -3.55 5.06
N THR A 245 -30.51 -2.78 5.99
CA THR A 245 -30.23 -3.24 7.36
C THR A 245 -31.50 -3.68 8.06
N VAL A 246 -31.42 -4.80 8.78
CA VAL A 246 -32.53 -5.34 9.56
C VAL A 246 -32.41 -4.79 10.99
N ASP A 247 -33.46 -4.15 11.47
CA ASP A 247 -33.53 -3.55 12.80
C ASP A 247 -34.26 -4.49 13.77
N GLU A 248 -33.54 -5.50 14.28
CA GLU A 248 -34.11 -6.47 15.23
C GLU A 248 -34.22 -5.85 16.64
N SER A 249 -33.28 -4.97 17.00
CA SER A 249 -33.23 -4.30 18.30
C SER A 249 -34.20 -3.11 18.43
N GLY A 250 -34.64 -2.52 17.32
CA GLY A 250 -35.43 -1.27 17.32
C GLY A 250 -34.59 -0.01 17.55
N LEU A 251 -33.26 -0.11 17.51
CA LEU A 251 -32.32 0.97 17.85
C LEU A 251 -31.82 1.73 16.63
N PHE A 252 -32.23 1.35 15.43
CA PHE A 252 -31.74 1.95 14.19
C PHE A 252 -31.93 3.48 14.13
N GLU A 253 -33.12 3.97 14.44
CA GLU A 253 -33.40 5.41 14.43
C GLU A 253 -32.60 6.16 15.51
N VAL A 254 -32.36 5.54 16.67
CA VAL A 254 -31.54 6.12 17.75
C VAL A 254 -30.11 6.34 17.27
N VAL A 255 -29.54 5.34 16.59
CA VAL A 255 -28.20 5.43 15.99
C VAL A 255 -28.16 6.50 14.91
N LEU A 256 -29.15 6.55 14.01
CA LEU A 256 -29.20 7.56 12.95
C LEU A 256 -29.33 8.99 13.49
N ASP A 257 -30.12 9.19 14.55
CA ASP A 257 -30.25 10.50 15.17
C ASP A 257 -28.97 10.94 15.88
N PHE A 258 -28.27 10.02 16.55
CA PHE A 258 -26.93 10.28 17.07
C PHE A 258 -25.96 10.66 15.94
N MET A 259 -25.97 9.94 14.81
CA MET A 259 -25.13 10.25 13.65
C MET A 259 -25.43 11.63 13.06
N LYS A 260 -26.70 12.05 13.00
CA LYS A 260 -27.08 13.41 12.56
C LYS A 260 -26.57 14.48 13.53
N GLN A 261 -26.67 14.24 14.83
CA GLN A 261 -26.21 15.18 15.87
C GLN A 261 -24.68 15.39 15.80
N THR A 262 -23.91 14.32 15.61
CA THR A 262 -22.45 14.41 15.49
C THR A 262 -21.99 15.08 14.20
N ALA A 263 -22.76 14.94 13.11
CA ALA A 263 -22.52 15.64 11.84
C ALA A 263 -22.70 17.17 11.95
N GLY A 264 -23.71 17.60 12.70
CA GLY A 264 -24.07 19.01 12.86
C GLY A 264 -22.88 19.90 13.21
N LYS A 265 -22.79 21.11 12.64
CA LYS A 265 -21.79 22.09 13.10
C LYS A 265 -22.02 22.29 14.60
N SER A 266 -20.96 22.24 15.40
CA SER A 266 -21.03 22.52 16.82
C SER A 266 -21.66 23.90 17.01
N SER A 267 -22.97 23.95 17.24
CA SER A 267 -23.57 25.12 17.84
C SER A 267 -23.05 25.09 19.27
N SER A 268 -22.13 26.00 19.58
CA SER A 268 -21.83 26.38 20.94
C SER A 268 -23.10 26.95 21.58
N LYS A 269 -24.06 26.11 21.92
CA LYS A 269 -25.05 26.38 22.94
C LYS A 269 -24.72 25.40 24.05
N GLY A 270 -24.06 25.96 25.07
CA GLY A 270 -23.68 25.22 26.26
C GLY A 270 -24.88 24.50 26.84
N PHE A 271 -24.67 23.25 27.23
CA PHE A 271 -25.48 22.66 28.27
C PHE A 271 -24.96 23.25 29.59
N GLY A 272 -25.67 24.27 30.07
CA GLY A 272 -25.62 24.64 31.46
C GLY A 272 -26.50 23.68 32.27
N ALA A 273 -25.89 23.02 33.25
CA ALA A 273 -26.43 22.73 34.57
C ALA A 273 -25.24 22.35 35.46
#